data_AF-U9VW63-F1
#
_entry.id   AF-U9VW63-F1
#
_cell.length_a   1.000
_cell.length_b   1.000
_cell.length_c   1.000
_cell.angle_alpha   90.00
_cell.angle_beta   90.00
_cell.angle_gamma   90.00
#
_symmetry.space_group_name_H-M   'P 1'
#
loop_
_entity.id
_entity.type
_entity.pdbx_description
1 polymer ?
#
loop_
_entity_poly.entity_id
_entity_poly.type
_entity_poly.pdbx_seq_one_letter_code
_entity_poly.pdbx_strand_id
1 'polypeptide(L)'
;MMASENHGFIISGDAKINIGNVAVGKGAKVENSQSEIHSASENAGKSAQEDFEAALQELVAAIELHQSAIQDKDDIIQLIQTLSEEVHKGTQMEKPNKFTLKALFREVKESLGSVVEITGQIGNLQTAINALIGIALL
;
A
#
# COMPACT_ATOMS: atom_id res chain seq x y z
N MET A 1 56.51 -6.22 -33.56
CA MET A 1 56.08 -5.85 -32.20
C MET A 1 54.74 -5.15 -32.33
N MET A 2 53.65 -5.78 -31.91
CA MET A 2 52.31 -5.20 -32.01
C MET A 2 51.99 -4.42 -30.74
N ALA A 3 51.76 -3.11 -30.87
CA ALA A 3 51.30 -2.27 -29.79
C ALA A 3 49.78 -2.45 -29.66
N SER A 4 49.34 -3.00 -28.53
CA SER A 4 47.93 -3.06 -28.17
C SER A 4 47.48 -1.65 -27.78
N GLU A 5 46.60 -1.06 -28.57
CA GLU A 5 45.99 0.23 -28.24
C GLU A 5 45.07 0.04 -27.02
N ASN A 6 45.38 0.73 -25.92
CA ASN A 6 44.58 0.69 -24.71
C ASN A 6 43.44 1.73 -24.82
N HIS A 7 42.21 1.27 -25.02
CA HIS A 7 41.03 2.14 -25.08
C HIS A 7 40.44 2.26 -23.68
N GLY A 8 40.95 3.21 -22.88
CA GLY A 8 40.40 3.53 -21.56
C GLY A 8 39.46 4.74 -21.62
N PHE A 9 38.30 4.65 -20.95
CA PHE A 9 37.39 5.77 -20.73
C PHE A 9 37.80 6.49 -19.43
N ILE A 10 38.40 7.68 -19.53
CA ILE A 10 38.79 8.49 -18.37
C ILE A 10 37.71 9.53 -18.10
N ILE A 11 37.06 9.45 -16.94
CA ILE A 11 36.13 10.48 -16.46
C ILE A 11 36.85 11.25 -15.36
N SER A 12 37.23 12.50 -15.65
CA SER A 12 37.88 13.39 -14.68
C SER A 12 37.04 14.65 -14.48
N GLY A 13 36.41 14.74 -13.31
CA GLY A 13 35.67 15.89 -12.79
C GLY A 13 34.82 15.47 -11.57
N ASP A 14 34.59 16.38 -10.62
CA ASP A 14 33.75 16.21 -9.41
C ASP A 14 32.25 15.96 -9.69
N ALA A 15 31.92 15.38 -10.85
CA ALA A 15 30.56 15.01 -11.20
C ALA A 15 30.18 13.73 -10.45
N LYS A 16 29.25 13.84 -9.51
CA LYS A 16 28.56 12.68 -8.92
C LYS A 16 27.85 11.92 -10.05
N ILE A 17 28.47 10.84 -10.52
CA ILE A 17 27.88 9.98 -11.54
C ILE A 17 26.78 9.13 -10.89
N ASN A 18 25.52 9.45 -11.17
CA ASN A 18 24.41 8.52 -10.88
C ASN A 18 24.37 7.48 -12.00
N ILE A 19 25.07 6.38 -11.81
CA ILE A 19 25.13 5.26 -12.77
C ILE A 19 23.88 4.41 -12.57
N GLY A 20 22.80 4.79 -13.24
CA GLY A 20 21.53 4.07 -13.16
C GLY A 20 21.59 2.68 -13.79
N ASN A 21 22.35 2.49 -14.88
CA ASN A 21 22.56 1.20 -15.54
C ASN A 21 23.75 1.28 -16.51
N VAL A 22 24.83 0.50 -16.29
CA VAL A 22 25.93 0.35 -17.26
C VAL A 22 26.17 -1.13 -17.54
N ALA A 23 25.94 -1.53 -18.78
CA ALA A 23 26.34 -2.81 -19.32
C ALA A 23 27.41 -2.61 -20.39
N VAL A 24 28.56 -3.26 -20.23
CA VAL A 24 29.65 -3.24 -21.21
C VAL A 24 29.96 -4.67 -21.66
N GLY A 25 29.85 -4.94 -22.97
CA GLY A 25 30.20 -6.23 -23.58
C GLY A 25 29.11 -6.82 -24.48
N LYS A 26 29.51 -7.52 -25.55
CA LYS A 26 28.60 -8.21 -26.49
C LYS A 26 28.02 -9.46 -25.80
N GLY A 27 26.91 -9.27 -25.08
CA GLY A 27 26.24 -10.31 -24.28
C GLY A 27 25.75 -9.87 -22.90
N ALA A 28 26.01 -8.63 -22.49
CA ALA A 28 25.51 -8.10 -21.22
C ALA A 28 23.99 -7.84 -21.31
N LYS A 29 23.18 -8.64 -20.62
CA LYS A 29 21.77 -8.33 -20.32
C LYS A 29 21.74 -7.42 -19.09
N VAL A 30 21.30 -6.19 -19.26
CA VAL A 30 20.79 -5.38 -18.15
C VAL A 30 19.46 -6.00 -17.76
N GLU A 31 19.47 -6.86 -16.74
CA GLU A 31 18.24 -7.33 -16.13
C GLU A 31 17.67 -6.14 -15.35
N ASN A 32 16.68 -5.49 -15.95
CA ASN A 32 16.05 -4.29 -15.42
C ASN A 32 15.08 -4.70 -14.31
N SER A 33 15.61 -5.29 -13.22
CA SER A 33 14.84 -5.82 -12.09
C SER A 33 13.99 -4.76 -11.39
N GLN A 34 14.19 -3.48 -11.69
CA GLN A 34 13.41 -2.38 -11.16
C GLN A 34 12.03 -2.22 -11.83
N SER A 35 11.86 -2.70 -13.07
CA SER A 35 10.56 -2.62 -13.77
C SER A 35 9.60 -3.71 -13.33
N GLU A 36 10.09 -4.93 -13.08
CA GLU A 36 9.25 -6.07 -12.67
C GLU A 36 8.80 -5.95 -11.22
N ILE A 37 9.65 -5.41 -10.34
CA ILE A 37 9.31 -5.14 -8.93
C ILE A 37 8.23 -4.06 -8.84
N HIS A 38 8.30 -2.98 -9.63
CA HIS A 38 7.25 -1.97 -9.64
C HIS A 38 5.90 -2.52 -10.12
N SER A 39 5.86 -3.27 -11.23
CA SER A 39 4.59 -3.82 -11.72
C SER A 39 3.98 -4.87 -10.78
N ALA A 40 4.80 -5.69 -10.11
CA ALA A 40 4.33 -6.62 -9.09
C ALA A 40 3.82 -5.89 -7.83
N SER A 41 4.51 -4.82 -7.41
CA SER A 41 4.11 -3.99 -6.27
C SER A 41 2.84 -3.19 -6.54
N GLU A 42 2.66 -2.68 -7.76
CA GLU A 42 1.44 -1.96 -8.17
C GLU A 42 0.22 -2.90 -8.23
N ASN A 43 0.39 -4.12 -8.74
CA ASN A 43 -0.68 -5.13 -8.73
C ASN A 43 -1.00 -5.63 -7.32
N ALA A 44 -0.01 -5.82 -6.46
CA ALA A 44 -0.23 -6.15 -5.05
C ALA A 44 -0.96 -5.03 -4.30
N GLY A 45 -0.61 -3.77 -4.59
CA GLY A 45 -1.31 -2.58 -4.06
C GLY A 45 -2.78 -2.52 -4.46
N LYS A 46 -3.09 -2.79 -5.74
CA LYS A 46 -4.47 -2.86 -6.22
C LYS A 46 -5.26 -3.98 -5.56
N SER A 47 -4.70 -5.18 -5.47
CA SER A 47 -5.37 -6.32 -4.82
C SER A 47 -5.68 -6.03 -3.34
N ALA A 48 -4.74 -5.43 -2.60
CA ALA A 48 -4.97 -5.08 -1.20
C ALA A 48 -5.99 -3.94 -1.02
N GLN A 49 -6.08 -3.03 -1.98
CA GLN A 49 -7.11 -1.99 -1.98
C GLN A 49 -8.50 -2.58 -2.27
N GLU A 50 -8.60 -3.49 -3.24
CA GLU A 50 -9.85 -4.23 -3.53
C GLU A 50 -10.31 -5.06 -2.31
N ASP A 51 -9.38 -5.78 -1.67
CA ASP A 51 -9.68 -6.55 -0.45
C ASP A 51 -10.14 -5.64 0.70
N PHE A 52 -9.57 -4.45 0.82
CA PHE A 52 -9.98 -3.44 1.80
C PHE A 52 -11.38 -2.90 1.52
N GLU A 53 -11.68 -2.55 0.28
CA GLU A 53 -13.01 -2.07 -0.13
C GLU A 53 -14.08 -3.13 0.11
N ALA A 54 -13.79 -4.40 -0.21
CA ALA A 54 -14.68 -5.52 0.06
C ALA A 54 -14.94 -5.68 1.57
N ALA A 55 -13.90 -5.70 2.40
CA ALA A 55 -14.04 -5.81 3.85
C ALA A 55 -14.81 -4.63 4.47
N LEU A 56 -14.63 -3.43 3.90
CA LEU A 56 -15.33 -2.23 4.34
C LEU A 56 -16.82 -2.28 3.96
N GLN A 57 -17.16 -2.76 2.77
CA GLN A 57 -18.56 -2.99 2.37
C GLN A 57 -19.24 -4.06 3.22
N GLU A 58 -18.55 -5.16 3.53
CA GLU A 58 -19.05 -6.19 4.45
C GLU A 58 -19.34 -5.62 5.85
N LEU A 59 -18.44 -4.77 6.36
CA LEU A 59 -18.63 -4.11 7.65
C LEU A 59 -19.83 -3.17 7.64
N VAL A 60 -19.97 -2.33 6.60
CA VAL A 60 -21.13 -1.43 6.45
C VAL A 60 -22.43 -2.21 6.37
N ALA A 61 -22.48 -3.29 5.58
CA ALA A 61 -23.66 -4.14 5.48
C ALA A 61 -24.02 -4.79 6.83
N ALA A 62 -23.02 -5.21 7.61
CA ALA A 62 -23.23 -5.75 8.95
C ALA A 62 -23.76 -4.68 9.92
N ILE A 63 -23.23 -3.46 9.87
CA ILE A 63 -23.71 -2.33 10.66
C ILE A 63 -25.16 -1.99 10.32
N GLU A 64 -25.52 -1.98 9.03
CA GLU A 64 -26.89 -1.72 8.60
C GLU A 64 -27.85 -2.82 9.06
N LEU A 65 -27.43 -4.09 8.97
CA LEU A 65 -28.21 -5.24 9.43
C LEU A 65 -28.44 -5.22 10.95
N HIS A 66 -27.42 -4.82 11.71
CA HIS A 66 -27.43 -4.78 13.18
C HIS A 66 -27.64 -3.38 13.75
N GLN A 67 -28.15 -2.45 12.95
CA GLN A 67 -28.25 -1.02 13.31
C GLN A 67 -29.03 -0.77 14.61
N SER A 68 -29.98 -1.64 14.96
CA SER A 68 -30.77 -1.51 16.21
C SER A 68 -29.95 -1.80 17.47
N ALA A 69 -28.81 -2.47 17.35
CA ALA A 69 -27.89 -2.79 18.45
C ALA A 69 -26.74 -1.77 18.57
N ILE A 70 -26.65 -0.80 17.65
CA ILE A 70 -25.55 0.16 17.54
C ILE A 70 -26.10 1.55 17.89
N GLN A 71 -25.65 2.14 19.00
CA GLN A 71 -26.10 3.47 19.42
C GLN A 71 -25.53 4.59 18.55
N ASP A 72 -24.24 4.52 18.22
CA ASP A 72 -23.51 5.61 17.54
C ASP A 72 -23.26 5.31 16.06
N LYS A 73 -24.30 4.80 15.37
CA LYS A 73 -24.19 4.35 13.97
C LYS A 73 -23.65 5.44 13.05
N ASP A 74 -24.17 6.66 13.14
CA ASP A 74 -23.81 7.73 12.21
C ASP A 74 -22.33 8.12 12.36
N ASP A 75 -21.81 8.17 13.59
CA ASP A 75 -20.40 8.42 13.89
C ASP A 75 -19.51 7.28 13.35
N ILE A 76 -19.95 6.03 13.48
CA ILE A 76 -19.23 4.87 12.96
C ILE A 76 -19.18 4.89 11.42
N ILE A 77 -20.28 5.24 10.76
CA ILE A 77 -20.30 5.39 9.30
C ILE A 77 -19.37 6.52 8.86
N GLN A 78 -19.30 7.63 9.60
CA GLN A 78 -18.32 8.69 9.32
C GLN A 78 -16.88 8.21 9.49
N LEU A 79 -16.56 7.50 10.58
CA LEU A 79 -15.23 6.91 10.79
C LEU A 79 -14.83 5.98 9.64
N ILE A 80 -15.77 5.16 9.16
CA ILE A 80 -15.56 4.27 8.02
C ILE A 80 -15.31 5.06 6.72
N GLN A 81 -16.04 6.16 6.49
CA GLN A 81 -15.81 7.05 5.35
C GLN A 81 -14.41 7.68 5.41
N THR A 82 -14.01 8.21 6.57
CA THR A 82 -12.66 8.78 6.76
C THR A 82 -11.56 7.72 6.56
N LEU A 83 -11.81 6.48 7.01
CA LEU A 83 -10.88 5.37 6.79
C LEU A 83 -10.71 5.07 5.28
N SER A 84 -11.82 5.07 4.55
CA SER A 84 -11.81 4.89 3.08
C SER A 84 -11.08 6.03 2.38
N GLU A 85 -11.34 7.27 2.73
CA GLU A 85 -10.65 8.45 2.19
C GLU A 85 -9.14 8.38 2.43
N GLU A 86 -8.72 7.99 3.64
CA GLU A 86 -7.29 7.87 3.99
C GLU A 86 -6.57 6.80 3.16
N VAL A 87 -7.23 5.68 2.84
CA VAL A 87 -6.69 4.67 1.90
C VAL A 87 -6.61 5.24 0.49
N HIS A 88 -7.65 5.96 0.06
CA HIS A 88 -7.73 6.54 -1.29
C HIS A 88 -6.76 7.70 -1.52
N LYS A 89 -6.22 8.35 -0.47
CA LYS A 89 -5.13 9.34 -0.63
C LYS A 89 -3.96 8.78 -1.43
N GLY A 90 -3.68 7.47 -1.32
CA GLY A 90 -2.68 6.75 -2.11
C GLY A 90 -2.83 6.88 -3.64
N THR A 91 -4.04 7.18 -4.11
CA THR A 91 -4.33 7.40 -5.54
C THR A 91 -4.21 8.89 -5.96
N GLN A 92 -4.05 9.81 -5.01
CA GLN A 92 -4.00 11.27 -5.21
C GLN A 92 -2.60 11.87 -5.00
N MET A 93 -1.53 11.10 -5.22
CA MET A 93 -0.12 11.50 -4.99
C MET A 93 0.26 11.76 -3.51
N GLU A 94 -0.64 11.46 -2.56
CA GLU A 94 -0.36 11.47 -1.12
C GLU A 94 -0.24 10.03 -0.60
N LYS A 95 0.76 9.72 0.22
CA LYS A 95 0.86 8.36 0.81
C LYS A 95 -0.15 8.22 1.95
N PRO A 96 -0.92 7.11 2.02
CA PRO A 96 -1.78 6.82 3.17
C PRO A 96 -0.97 6.83 4.46
N ASN A 97 -1.48 7.49 5.48
CA ASN A 97 -0.83 7.53 6.78
C ASN A 97 -1.21 6.30 7.61
N LYS A 98 -0.25 5.37 7.75
CA LYS A 98 -0.41 4.15 8.55
C LYS A 98 -0.83 4.38 10.00
N PHE A 99 -0.46 5.51 10.61
CA PHE A 99 -0.85 5.83 11.98
C PHE A 99 -2.31 6.27 12.02
N THR A 100 -2.73 7.07 11.04
CA THR A 100 -4.13 7.48 10.87
C THR A 100 -5.03 6.28 10.62
N LEU A 101 -4.67 5.38 9.68
CA LEU A 101 -5.44 4.17 9.40
C LEU A 101 -5.60 3.28 10.65
N LYS A 102 -4.53 3.12 11.45
CA LYS A 102 -4.59 2.36 12.69
C LYS A 102 -5.43 3.04 13.77
N ALA A 103 -5.38 4.36 13.87
CA ALA A 103 -6.18 5.13 14.83
C ALA A 103 -7.67 5.03 14.49
N LEU A 104 -8.03 5.35 13.24
CA LEU A 104 -9.41 5.27 12.75
C LEU A 104 -9.98 3.86 12.88
N PHE A 105 -9.22 2.83 12.50
CA PHE A 105 -9.65 1.44 12.67
C PHE A 105 -9.87 1.06 14.13
N ARG A 106 -9.00 1.54 15.02
CA ARG A 106 -9.14 1.29 16.46
C ARG A 106 -10.43 1.93 17.00
N GLU A 107 -10.74 3.14 16.58
CA GLU A 107 -11.99 3.82 16.96
C GLU A 107 -13.22 3.03 16.47
N VAL A 108 -13.22 2.59 15.19
CA VAL A 108 -14.29 1.71 14.66
C VAL A 108 -14.43 0.42 15.48
N LYS A 109 -13.31 -0.21 15.84
CA LYS A 109 -13.31 -1.44 16.64
C LYS A 109 -13.80 -1.21 18.06
N GLU A 110 -13.45 -0.09 18.69
CA GLU A 110 -13.89 0.24 20.05
C GLU A 110 -15.40 0.53 20.05
N SER A 111 -15.92 1.26 19.06
CA SER A 111 -17.34 1.57 18.92
C SER A 111 -18.20 0.34 18.61
N LEU A 112 -17.68 -0.62 17.84
CA LEU A 112 -18.40 -1.86 17.48
C LEU A 112 -18.04 -3.04 18.39
N GLY A 113 -17.15 -2.86 19.37
CA GLY A 113 -16.59 -3.95 20.17
C GLY A 113 -17.61 -4.69 21.06
N SER A 114 -18.77 -4.09 21.28
CA SER A 114 -19.89 -4.69 22.01
C SER A 114 -20.81 -5.54 21.13
N VAL A 115 -20.69 -5.46 19.79
CA VAL A 115 -21.56 -6.18 18.84
C VAL A 115 -20.84 -7.42 18.33
N VAL A 116 -21.12 -8.56 18.95
CA VAL A 116 -20.46 -9.84 18.69
C VAL A 116 -20.63 -10.27 17.23
N GLU A 117 -21.81 -9.99 16.66
CA GLU A 117 -22.20 -10.34 15.30
C GLU A 117 -21.33 -9.67 14.22
N ILE A 118 -20.67 -8.55 14.55
CA ILE A 118 -19.84 -7.77 13.62
C ILE A 118 -18.34 -8.07 13.82
N THR A 119 -17.98 -8.87 14.83
CA THR A 119 -16.57 -9.16 15.18
C THR A 119 -15.81 -9.81 14.03
N GLY A 120 -16.48 -10.63 13.21
CA GLY A 120 -15.89 -11.24 12.02
C GLY A 120 -15.46 -10.20 10.98
N GLN A 121 -16.35 -9.26 10.65
CA GLN A 121 -16.11 -8.19 9.69
C GLN A 121 -15.02 -7.23 10.17
N ILE A 122 -14.97 -6.95 11.48
CA ILE A 122 -13.87 -6.17 12.09
C ILE A 122 -12.52 -6.90 11.89
N GLY A 123 -12.48 -8.22 12.03
CA GLY A 123 -11.29 -9.03 11.79
C GLY A 123 -10.83 -9.03 10.33
N ASN A 124 -11.77 -9.12 9.39
CA ASN A 124 -11.50 -9.02 7.95
C ASN A 124 -10.91 -7.65 7.61
N LEU A 125 -11.54 -6.58 8.08
CA LEU A 125 -11.06 -5.21 7.87
C LEU A 125 -9.66 -5.00 8.48
N GLN A 126 -9.39 -5.55 9.67
CA GLN A 126 -8.06 -5.49 10.28
C GLN A 126 -6.99 -6.13 9.39
N THR A 127 -7.32 -7.27 8.77
CA THR A 127 -6.40 -8.00 7.89
C THR A 127 -6.11 -7.19 6.63
N ALA A 128 -7.14 -6.60 6.00
CA ALA A 128 -6.98 -5.77 4.82
C ALA A 128 -6.16 -4.49 5.08
N ILE A 129 -6.40 -3.82 6.22
CA ILE A 129 -5.60 -2.65 6.64
C ILE A 129 -4.13 -3.03 6.86
N ASN A 130 -3.87 -4.19 7.46
CA ASN A 130 -2.49 -4.65 7.65
C ASN A 130 -1.79 -4.94 6.32
N ALA A 131 -2.51 -5.51 5.33
CA ALA A 131 -1.98 -5.72 3.99
C ALA A 131 -1.62 -4.39 3.31
N LEU A 132 -2.51 -3.40 3.37
CA LEU A 132 -2.26 -2.04 2.84
C LEU A 132 -1.04 -1.38 3.50
N ILE A 133 -0.94 -1.43 4.83
CA ILE A 133 0.20 -0.86 5.57
C ILE A 133 1.51 -1.62 5.25
N GLY A 134 1.43 -2.95 5.07
CA GLY A 134 2.56 -3.78 4.72
C GLY A 134 3.13 -3.46 3.33
N ILE A 135 2.27 -3.19 2.36
CA ILE A 135 2.67 -2.80 0.99
C ILE A 135 3.28 -1.40 0.97
N ALA A 136 2.78 -0.46 1.79
CA ALA A 136 3.33 0.90 1.87
C ALA A 136 4.78 0.99 2.40
N LEU A 137 5.35 -0.12 2.89
CA LEU A 137 6.71 -0.24 3.44
C LEU A 137 7.71 -0.95 2.50
N LEU A 138 7.26 -1.50 1.38
CA LEU A 138 8.10 -2.09 0.32
C LEU A 138 8.50 -1.02 -0.72
#